data_AF-B5JR64-F1
#
_entry.id   AF-B5JR64-F1
#
_cell.length_a   1.000
_cell.length_b   1.000
_cell.length_c   1.000
_cell.angle_alpha   90.00
_cell.angle_beta   90.00
_cell.angle_gamma   90.00
#
_symmetry.space_group_name_H-M   'P 1'
#
loop_
_entity.id
_entity.type
_entity.pdbx_description
1 polymer ?
#
loop_
_entity_poly.entity_id
_entity_poly.type
_entity_poly.pdbx_seq_one_letter_code
_entity_poly.pdbx_strand_id
1 'polypeptide(L)'
;MPEKKTSWYKYLVVAAAIAAAYFANVEIQTYFGKKALEEMGLERHALPAAMQKAHAENKLVLADLSAIWCPTCRNLDKQVFSNPAVQKAINKKYVFSRIEYESDEGESFMEMYDARSFPTLLILSPSGEKLRELPVTTNPDEFIQSL
;
A
#
# COMPACT_ATOMS: atom_id res chain seq x y z
N MET A 1 -55.14 9.87 13.81
CA MET A 1 -54.38 9.11 14.83
C MET A 1 -52.91 9.16 14.41
N PRO A 2 -51.99 9.72 15.20
CA PRO A 2 -50.59 9.74 14.79
C PRO A 2 -50.01 8.33 14.95
N GLU A 3 -49.54 7.74 13.85
CA GLU A 3 -48.77 6.51 13.87
C GLU A 3 -47.59 6.68 14.84
N LYS A 4 -47.61 5.93 15.94
CA LYS A 4 -46.44 5.81 16.81
C LYS A 4 -45.36 5.13 15.97
N LYS A 5 -44.49 5.93 15.31
CA LYS A 5 -43.28 5.45 14.65
C LYS A 5 -42.64 4.44 15.59
N THR A 6 -42.75 3.17 15.22
CA THR A 6 -42.49 2.05 16.11
C THR A 6 -40.99 2.03 16.41
N SER A 7 -40.63 1.58 17.62
CA SER A 7 -39.28 1.67 18.21
C SER A 7 -38.14 1.26 17.25
N TRP A 8 -38.40 0.34 16.31
CA TRP A 8 -37.47 -0.12 15.27
C TRP A 8 -36.95 0.99 14.33
N TYR A 9 -37.75 2.03 14.04
CA TYR A 9 -37.32 3.13 13.17
C TYR A 9 -36.10 3.87 13.74
N LYS A 10 -36.00 4.02 15.07
CA LYS A 10 -34.83 4.64 15.71
C LYS A 10 -33.57 3.82 15.47
N TYR A 11 -33.67 2.50 15.57
CA TYR A 11 -32.54 1.61 15.29
C TYR A 11 -32.13 1.63 13.82
N LEU A 12 -33.08 1.75 12.88
CA LEU A 12 -32.74 1.94 11.46
C LEU A 12 -32.04 3.26 11.18
N VAL A 13 -32.48 4.36 11.79
CA VAL A 13 -31.83 5.66 11.64
C VAL A 13 -30.40 5.62 12.20
N VAL A 14 -30.20 5.00 13.37
CA VAL A 14 -28.86 4.82 13.96
C VAL A 14 -27.99 3.94 13.07
N ALA A 15 -28.50 2.80 12.59
CA ALA A 15 -27.77 1.91 11.69
C ALA A 15 -27.37 2.62 10.39
N ALA A 16 -28.27 3.40 9.79
CA ALA A 16 -27.99 4.20 8.61
C ALA A 16 -26.91 5.27 8.87
N ALA A 17 -26.94 5.94 10.03
CA ALA A 17 -25.93 6.92 10.41
C ALA A 17 -24.55 6.27 10.61
N ILE A 18 -24.49 5.10 11.25
CA ILE A 18 -23.25 4.32 11.41
C ILE A 18 -22.68 3.91 10.05
N ALA A 19 -23.54 3.40 9.16
CA ALA A 19 -23.12 3.03 7.81
C ALA A 19 -22.59 4.24 7.03
N ALA A 20 -23.29 5.38 7.07
CA ALA A 20 -22.85 6.61 6.42
C ALA A 20 -21.49 7.10 6.97
N ALA A 21 -21.30 7.08 8.29
CA ALA A 21 -20.03 7.45 8.91
C ALA A 21 -18.88 6.50 8.49
N TYR A 22 -19.16 5.20 8.39
CA TYR A 22 -18.20 4.21 7.90
C TYR A 22 -17.78 4.49 6.46
N PHE A 23 -18.72 4.64 5.53
CA PHE A 23 -18.41 4.92 4.12
C PHE A 23 -17.69 6.26 3.94
N ALA A 24 -18.11 7.30 4.65
CA ALA A 24 -17.40 8.59 4.64
C ALA A 24 -15.96 8.43 5.13
N ASN A 25 -15.71 7.64 6.18
CA ASN A 25 -14.34 7.36 6.62
C ASN A 25 -13.53 6.62 5.55
N VAL A 26 -14.09 5.60 4.88
CA VAL A 26 -13.40 4.87 3.80
C VAL A 26 -13.03 5.80 2.65
N GLU A 27 -13.94 6.67 2.21
CA GLU A 27 -13.67 7.66 1.15
C GLU A 27 -12.56 8.63 1.55
N ILE A 28 -12.60 9.14 2.78
CA ILE A 28 -11.57 10.04 3.33
C ILE A 28 -10.20 9.33 3.37
N GLN A 29 -10.14 8.09 3.87
CA GLN A 29 -8.89 7.33 3.91
C GLN A 29 -8.34 7.08 2.52
N THR A 30 -9.21 6.73 1.57
CA THR A 30 -8.86 6.50 0.16
C THR A 30 -8.32 7.77 -0.49
N TYR A 31 -8.98 8.92 -0.27
CA TYR A 31 -8.51 10.22 -0.77
C TYR A 31 -7.10 10.53 -0.26
N PHE A 32 -6.88 10.39 1.05
CA PHE A 32 -5.56 10.64 1.63
C PHE A 32 -4.51 9.64 1.16
N GLY A 33 -4.89 8.40 0.88
CA GLY A 33 -4.01 7.39 0.30
C GLY A 33 -3.58 7.75 -1.11
N LYS A 34 -4.53 8.06 -2.01
CA LYS A 34 -4.25 8.50 -3.38
C LYS A 34 -3.31 9.70 -3.41
N LYS A 35 -3.59 10.71 -2.58
CA LYS A 35 -2.74 11.89 -2.46
C LYS A 35 -1.31 11.54 -2.03
N ALA A 36 -1.14 10.68 -1.02
CA ALA A 36 0.20 10.27 -0.58
C ALA A 36 0.95 9.47 -1.64
N LEU A 37 0.24 8.60 -2.36
CA LEU A 37 0.79 7.80 -3.45
C LEU A 37 1.31 8.68 -4.61
N GLU A 38 0.61 9.77 -4.91
CA GLU A 38 1.02 10.76 -5.91
C GLU A 38 2.22 11.61 -5.43
N GLU A 39 2.26 11.95 -4.15
CA GLU A 39 3.30 12.80 -3.54
C GLU A 39 4.60 12.04 -3.19
N MET A 40 4.59 10.70 -3.16
CA MET A 40 5.74 9.86 -2.78
C MET A 40 6.94 10.04 -3.71
N GLY A 41 6.77 10.38 -4.99
CA GLY A 41 7.87 10.69 -5.91
C GLY A 41 8.67 9.50 -6.48
N LEU A 42 8.31 8.25 -6.16
CA LEU A 42 8.88 7.05 -6.81
C LEU A 42 8.16 6.73 -8.13
N GLU A 43 8.93 6.33 -9.14
CA GLU A 43 8.38 5.71 -10.35
C GLU A 43 7.81 4.34 -9.97
N ARG A 44 6.56 4.06 -10.36
CA ARG A 44 5.82 2.86 -9.97
C ARG A 44 5.62 1.97 -11.18
N HIS A 45 5.84 0.68 -10.99
CA HIS A 45 5.60 -0.34 -11.99
C HIS A 45 4.70 -1.44 -11.43
N ALA A 46 3.83 -2.00 -12.28
CA ALA A 46 3.27 -3.33 -12.03
C ALA A 46 4.42 -4.34 -11.90
N LEU A 47 4.25 -5.40 -11.12
CA LEU A 47 5.31 -6.33 -10.77
C LEU A 47 5.97 -6.97 -12.00
N PRO A 48 5.24 -7.47 -13.03
CA PRO A 48 5.86 -7.99 -14.24
C PRO A 48 6.72 -6.97 -14.97
N ALA A 49 6.28 -5.71 -15.04
CA ALA A 49 7.05 -4.63 -15.66
C ALA A 49 8.29 -4.26 -14.84
N ALA A 50 8.16 -4.27 -13.50
CA ALA A 50 9.27 -4.05 -12.59
C ALA A 50 10.35 -5.13 -12.75
N MET A 51 9.95 -6.40 -12.86
CA MET A 51 10.84 -7.54 -13.08
C MET A 51 11.58 -7.45 -14.43
N GLN A 52 10.87 -7.11 -15.50
CA GLN A 52 11.48 -6.92 -16.82
C GLN A 52 12.50 -5.77 -16.81
N LYS A 53 12.15 -4.62 -16.22
CA LYS A 53 13.05 -3.47 -16.08
C LYS A 53 14.25 -3.81 -15.18
N ALA A 54 14.03 -4.52 -14.09
CA ALA A 54 15.09 -4.97 -13.18
C ALA A 54 16.08 -5.90 -13.90
N HIS A 55 15.59 -6.81 -14.74
CA HIS A 55 16.44 -7.67 -15.57
C HIS A 55 17.27 -6.85 -16.57
N ALA A 56 16.66 -5.87 -17.25
CA ALA A 56 17.34 -5.03 -18.22
C ALA A 56 18.38 -4.09 -17.58
N GLU A 57 18.12 -3.59 -16.38
CA GLU A 57 18.98 -2.65 -15.66
C GLU A 57 19.96 -3.34 -14.69
N ASN A 58 19.96 -4.67 -14.60
CA ASN A 58 20.73 -5.45 -13.63
C ASN A 58 20.51 -4.97 -12.17
N LYS A 59 19.24 -4.77 -11.82
CA LYS A 59 18.75 -4.34 -10.50
C LYS A 59 17.89 -5.43 -9.87
N LEU A 60 17.54 -5.26 -8.59
CA LEU A 60 16.52 -6.07 -7.93
C LEU A 60 15.15 -5.36 -8.01
N VAL A 61 14.09 -6.03 -7.57
CA VAL A 61 12.76 -5.40 -7.41
C VAL A 61 12.52 -5.14 -5.93
N LEU A 62 12.08 -3.93 -5.60
CA LEU A 62 11.49 -3.62 -4.30
C LEU A 62 9.97 -3.59 -4.49
N ALA A 63 9.30 -4.65 -4.06
CA ALA A 63 7.85 -4.80 -4.15
C ALA A 63 7.18 -4.36 -2.85
N ASP A 64 6.14 -3.54 -2.97
CA ASP A 64 5.34 -3.02 -1.87
C ASP A 64 3.87 -3.38 -2.07
N LEU A 65 3.41 -4.38 -1.31
CA LEU A 65 1.99 -4.72 -1.20
C LEU A 65 1.33 -3.75 -0.23
N SER A 66 0.43 -2.94 -0.77
CA SER A 66 -0.23 -1.83 -0.09
C SER A 66 -1.73 -1.87 -0.34
N ALA A 67 -2.49 -1.15 0.50
CA ALA A 67 -3.88 -0.85 0.24
C ALA A 67 -4.10 0.67 0.22
N ILE A 68 -4.85 1.20 -0.74
CA ILE A 68 -5.00 2.66 -0.85
C ILE A 68 -5.65 3.30 0.39
N TRP A 69 -6.54 2.57 1.06
CA TRP A 69 -7.22 3.05 2.27
C TRP A 69 -6.41 2.78 3.55
N CYS A 70 -5.28 2.06 3.48
CA CYS A 70 -4.48 1.65 4.64
C CYS A 70 -3.70 2.82 5.25
N PRO A 71 -3.97 3.19 6.53
CA PRO A 71 -3.29 4.31 7.18
C PRO A 71 -1.78 4.10 7.37
N THR A 72 -1.35 2.88 7.71
CA THR A 72 0.08 2.56 7.91
C THR A 72 0.86 2.65 6.59
N CYS A 73 0.27 2.16 5.51
CA CYS A 73 0.83 2.22 4.15
C CYS A 73 1.01 3.68 3.72
N ARG A 74 0.00 4.51 3.96
CA ARG A 74 0.08 5.96 3.74
C ARG A 74 1.17 6.63 4.57
N ASN A 75 1.40 6.19 5.81
CA ASN A 75 2.49 6.74 6.63
C ASN A 75 3.85 6.38 6.05
N LEU A 76 4.03 5.15 5.55
CA LEU A 76 5.23 4.75 4.83
C LEU A 76 5.48 5.63 3.60
N ASP A 77 4.44 5.86 2.79
CA ASP A 77 4.52 6.74 1.60
C ASP A 77 4.98 8.15 1.97
N LYS A 78 4.36 8.73 3.00
CA LYS A 78 4.61 10.12 3.41
C LYS A 78 5.92 10.34 4.15
N GLN A 79 6.39 9.36 4.92
CA GLN A 79 7.53 9.56 5.81
C GLN A 79 8.81 8.95 5.23
N VAL A 80 8.69 7.83 4.51
CA VAL A 80 9.82 7.06 4.03
C VAL A 80 9.98 7.22 2.52
N PHE A 81 8.97 6.85 1.71
CA PHE A 81 9.14 6.87 0.26
C PHE A 81 9.20 8.27 -0.34
N SER A 82 8.58 9.27 0.28
CA SER A 82 8.72 10.69 -0.08
C SER A 82 10.10 11.28 0.22
N ASN A 83 10.92 10.60 1.03
CA ASN A 83 12.22 11.11 1.44
C ASN A 83 13.23 11.00 0.27
N PRO A 84 13.86 12.11 -0.16
CA PRO A 84 14.78 12.08 -1.31
C PRO A 84 15.98 11.14 -1.15
N ALA A 85 16.49 10.95 0.08
CA ALA A 85 17.60 10.04 0.34
C ALA A 85 17.16 8.58 0.17
N VAL A 86 15.94 8.24 0.61
CA VAL A 86 15.33 6.92 0.41
C VAL A 86 15.10 6.67 -1.07
N GLN A 87 14.50 7.63 -1.80
CA GLN A 87 14.28 7.50 -3.25
C GLN A 87 15.60 7.25 -3.99
N LYS A 88 16.65 7.99 -3.63
CA LYS A 88 17.99 7.80 -4.21
C LYS A 88 18.55 6.42 -3.90
N ALA A 89 18.38 5.93 -2.66
CA ALA A 89 18.83 4.60 -2.26
C ALA A 89 18.08 3.50 -3.01
N ILE A 90 16.76 3.63 -3.15
CA ILE A 90 15.92 2.71 -3.93
C ILE A 90 16.36 2.71 -5.39
N ASN A 91 16.33 3.86 -6.07
CA ASN A 91 16.61 3.98 -7.51
C ASN A 91 18.02 3.51 -7.91
N LYS A 92 18.97 3.52 -6.96
CA LYS A 92 20.35 3.05 -7.19
C LYS A 92 20.42 1.54 -7.42
N LYS A 93 19.60 0.74 -6.73
CA LYS A 93 19.73 -0.73 -6.71
C LYS A 93 18.45 -1.48 -7.07
N TYR A 94 17.32 -0.80 -7.06
CA TYR A 94 16.00 -1.41 -7.12
C TYR A 94 15.13 -0.74 -8.19
N VAL A 95 14.25 -1.52 -8.78
CA VAL A 95 13.06 -1.05 -9.49
C VAL A 95 11.88 -1.19 -8.53
N PHE A 96 11.18 -0.09 -8.27
CA PHE A 96 10.06 -0.08 -7.33
C PHE A 96 8.78 -0.59 -7.98
N SER A 97 8.08 -1.49 -7.29
CA SER A 97 6.77 -1.98 -7.68
C SER A 97 5.76 -1.72 -6.58
N ARG A 98 4.66 -1.04 -6.92
CA ARG A 98 3.53 -0.81 -6.03
C ARG A 98 2.42 -1.77 -6.44
N ILE A 99 2.00 -2.61 -5.50
CA ILE A 99 1.00 -3.65 -5.72
C ILE A 99 -0.21 -3.31 -4.85
N GLU A 100 -1.36 -3.10 -5.48
CA GLU A 100 -2.60 -2.82 -4.77
C GLU A 100 -3.27 -4.13 -4.36
N TYR A 101 -3.57 -4.30 -3.07
CA TYR A 101 -4.09 -5.56 -2.54
C TYR A 101 -5.43 -5.97 -3.15
N GLU A 102 -6.26 -5.00 -3.51
CA GLU A 102 -7.59 -5.17 -4.10
C GLU A 102 -7.56 -5.50 -5.60
N SER A 103 -6.36 -5.61 -6.20
CA SER A 103 -6.17 -5.97 -7.59
C SER A 103 -5.87 -7.47 -7.77
N ASP A 104 -6.13 -8.01 -8.97
CA ASP A 104 -5.78 -9.39 -9.34
C ASP A 104 -4.28 -9.69 -9.15
N GLU A 105 -3.42 -8.69 -9.37
CA GLU A 105 -1.98 -8.77 -9.11
C GLU A 105 -1.69 -8.90 -7.61
N GLY A 106 -2.44 -8.16 -6.77
CA GLY A 106 -2.37 -8.23 -5.31
C GLY A 106 -2.78 -9.59 -4.76
N GLU A 107 -3.87 -10.17 -5.25
CA GLU A 107 -4.31 -11.51 -4.88
C GLU A 107 -3.23 -12.56 -5.21
N SER A 108 -2.72 -12.52 -6.45
CA SER A 108 -1.67 -13.42 -6.92
C SER A 108 -0.38 -13.26 -6.09
N PHE A 109 -0.02 -12.02 -5.75
CA PHE A 109 1.16 -11.72 -4.94
C PHE A 109 1.03 -12.26 -3.51
N MET A 110 -0.13 -12.08 -2.88
CA MET A 110 -0.40 -12.58 -1.53
C MET A 110 -0.30 -14.10 -1.47
N GLU A 111 -0.88 -14.80 -2.45
CA GLU A 111 -0.78 -16.27 -2.55
C GLU A 111 0.67 -16.71 -2.77
N MET A 112 1.37 -16.10 -3.73
CA MET A 112 2.73 -16.50 -4.11
C MET A 112 3.75 -16.31 -2.99
N TYR A 113 3.66 -15.21 -2.25
CA TYR A 113 4.68 -14.83 -1.26
C TYR A 113 4.26 -15.03 0.19
N ASP A 114 3.05 -15.54 0.44
CA ASP A 114 2.41 -15.67 1.74
C ASP A 114 2.32 -14.32 2.50
N ALA A 115 2.03 -13.24 1.76
CA ALA A 115 1.94 -11.89 2.32
C ALA A 115 0.56 -11.68 2.96
N ARG A 116 0.52 -11.52 4.29
CA ARG A 116 -0.74 -11.52 5.08
C ARG A 116 -1.07 -10.19 5.76
N SER A 117 -0.24 -9.17 5.59
CA SER A 117 -0.40 -7.88 6.28
C SER A 117 0.05 -6.72 5.41
N PHE A 118 -0.37 -5.50 5.77
CA PHE A 118 0.02 -4.30 5.06
C PHE A 118 0.76 -3.30 5.95
N PRO A 119 1.77 -2.59 5.40
CA PRO A 119 2.42 -2.92 4.12
C PRO A 119 3.26 -4.20 4.24
N THR A 120 3.48 -4.90 3.12
CA THR A 120 4.49 -5.97 3.01
C THR A 120 5.53 -5.55 1.99
N LEU A 121 6.80 -5.51 2.42
CA LEU A 121 7.91 -5.06 1.59
C LEU A 121 8.86 -6.22 1.28
N LEU A 122 8.95 -6.60 0.01
CA LEU A 122 9.81 -7.68 -0.44
C LEU A 122 10.91 -7.18 -1.37
N ILE A 123 12.12 -7.67 -1.16
CA ILE A 123 13.18 -7.65 -2.16
C ILE A 123 13.08 -8.93 -2.98
N LEU A 124 12.87 -8.77 -4.27
CA LEU A 124 12.76 -9.86 -5.23
C LEU A 124 13.92 -9.81 -6.23
N SER A 125 14.34 -10.98 -6.71
CA SER A 125 15.20 -11.07 -7.89
C SER A 125 14.43 -10.64 -9.15
N PRO A 126 15.12 -10.37 -10.28
CA PRO A 126 14.46 -10.13 -11.56
C PRO A 126 13.60 -11.29 -12.05
N SER A 127 13.82 -12.52 -11.56
CA SER A 127 13.00 -13.69 -11.87
C SER A 127 11.80 -13.87 -10.93
N GLY A 128 11.64 -12.99 -9.93
CA GLY A 128 10.54 -13.03 -8.97
C GLY A 128 10.81 -13.90 -7.75
N GLU A 129 12.05 -14.34 -7.53
CA GLU A 129 12.41 -15.07 -6.31
C GLU A 129 12.44 -14.10 -5.12
N LYS A 130 11.77 -14.47 -4.01
CA LYS A 130 11.84 -13.70 -2.76
C LYS A 130 13.22 -13.87 -2.13
N LEU A 131 14.02 -12.81 -2.19
CA LEU A 131 15.35 -12.80 -1.56
C LEU A 131 15.25 -12.46 -0.08
N ARG A 132 14.41 -11.47 0.27
CA ARG A 132 14.22 -11.02 1.66
C ARG A 132 12.92 -10.24 1.82
N GLU A 133 12.40 -10.23 3.03
CA GLU A 133 11.35 -9.34 3.49
C GLU A 133 11.94 -8.24 4.39
N LEU A 134 11.54 -6.99 4.15
CA LEU A 134 12.05 -5.83 4.88
C LEU A 134 11.17 -5.51 6.10
N PRO A 135 11.76 -5.07 7.22
CA PRO A 135 10.99 -4.54 8.32
C PRO A 135 10.30 -3.24 7.90
N VAL A 136 9.05 -3.07 8.33
CA VAL A 136 8.31 -1.81 8.14
C VAL A 136 8.73 -0.84 9.25
N THR A 137 9.39 0.25 8.86
CA THR A 137 9.74 1.38 9.74
C THR A 137 9.22 2.68 9.16
N THR A 138 9.02 3.68 10.02
CA THR A 138 8.67 5.06 9.62
C THR A 138 9.86 5.99 9.59
N ASN A 139 11.03 5.51 10.03
CA ASN A 139 12.29 6.27 10.03
C ASN A 139 13.04 6.06 8.70
N PRO A 140 13.30 7.13 7.91
CA PRO A 140 14.02 7.02 6.64
C PRO A 140 15.43 6.43 6.75
N ASP A 141 16.16 6.75 7.81
CA ASP A 141 17.56 6.30 7.95
C ASP A 141 17.61 4.81 8.29
N GLU A 142 16.72 4.35 9.16
CA GLU A 142 16.55 2.91 9.45
C GLU A 142 16.12 2.14 8.19
N PHE A 143 15.21 2.73 7.40
CA PHE A 143 14.78 2.14 6.15
C PHE A 143 15.97 1.96 5.19
N ILE A 144 16.80 3.00 5.01
CA ILE A 144 17.99 2.93 4.14
C ILE A 144 18.99 1.87 4.63
N GLN A 145 19.19 1.75 5.95
CA GLN A 145 20.04 0.70 6.52
C GLN A 145 19.49 -0.70 6.27
N SER A 146 18.16 -0.82 6.17
CA SER A 146 17.51 -2.08 5.85
C SER A 146 17.63 -2.48 4.38
N LEU A 147 17.94 -1.56 3.44
CA LEU A 147 18.01 -1.80 1.98
C LEU A 147 19.25 -2.57 1.51
#